data_AF-A0A529LYW9-F1
#
_entry.id   AF-A0A529LYW9-F1
#
_cell.length_a   1.000
_cell.length_b   1.000
_cell.length_c   1.000
_cell.angle_alpha   90.00
_cell.angle_beta   90.00
_cell.angle_gamma   90.00
#
_symmetry.space_group_name_H-M   'P 1'
#
loop_
_entity.id
_entity.type
_entity.pdbx_description
1 polymer ?
#
loop_
_entity_poly.entity_id
_entity_poly.type
_entity_poly.pdbx_seq_one_letter_code
_entity_poly.pdbx_strand_id
1 'polypeptide(L)' 'PYFWTSLKREYDIAAEHFRMDDKALTAVTRTAIEAAFVDKKTKAMLLSRLDARGR' A
#
# COMPACT_ATOMS: atom_id res chain seq x y z
N PRO A 1 -17.47 10.54 6.33
CA PRO A 1 -17.25 9.53 5.27
C PRO A 1 -18.31 8.42 5.36
N TYR A 2 -18.87 7.97 4.24
CA TYR A 2 -20.01 7.03 4.23
C TYR A 2 -19.75 5.71 4.96
N PHE A 3 -18.52 5.19 4.90
CA PHE A 3 -18.12 3.93 5.55
C PHE A 3 -17.46 4.10 6.93
N TRP A 4 -17.32 5.33 7.43
CA TRP A 4 -16.79 5.61 8.78
C TRP A 4 -15.45 4.92 9.09
N THR A 5 -14.61 4.73 8.08
CA THR A 5 -13.31 4.06 8.19
C THR A 5 -12.17 4.94 7.67
N SER A 6 -10.94 4.44 7.78
CA SER A 6 -9.72 5.06 7.26
C SER A 6 -8.85 4.00 6.56
N LEU A 7 -7.95 4.43 5.67
CA LEU A 7 -7.04 3.50 4.98
C LEU A 7 -6.20 2.67 5.97
N LYS A 8 -5.75 3.28 7.08
CA LYS A 8 -5.04 2.55 8.13
C LYS A 8 -5.90 1.43 8.71
N ARG A 9 -7.17 1.72 9.05
CA ARG A 9 -8.08 0.73 9.62
C ARG A 9 -8.32 -0.44 8.67
N GLU A 10 -8.39 -0.20 7.37
CA GLU A 10 -8.52 -1.28 6.37
C GLU A 10 -7.26 -2.17 6.31
N TYR A 11 -6.06 -1.58 6.46
CA TYR A 11 -4.81 -2.36 6.54
C TYR A 11 -4.70 -3.13 7.87
N ASP A 12 -5.17 -2.55 8.98
CA ASP A 12 -5.23 -3.25 10.28
C ASP A 12 -6.17 -4.48 10.18
N ILE A 13 -7.34 -4.33 9.54
CA ILE A 13 -8.28 -5.43 9.24
C ILE A 13 -7.61 -6.51 8.37
N ALA A 14 -6.82 -6.12 7.36
CA ALA A 14 -6.08 -7.05 6.53
C ALA A 14 -5.06 -7.88 7.34
N ALA A 15 -4.33 -7.24 8.25
CA ALA A 15 -3.42 -7.93 9.15
C ALA A 15 -4.15 -8.89 10.10
N GLU A 16 -5.23 -8.43 10.73
CA GLU A 16 -5.97 -9.18 11.75
C GLU A 16 -6.73 -10.39 11.17
N HIS A 17 -7.49 -10.17 10.10
CA HIS A 17 -8.43 -11.17 9.59
C HIS A 17 -7.86 -12.02 8.46
N PHE A 18 -6.93 -11.48 7.66
CA PHE A 18 -6.31 -12.19 6.54
C PHE A 18 -4.88 -12.65 6.84
N ARG A 19 -4.38 -12.35 8.05
CA ARG A 19 -3.01 -12.69 8.50
C ARG A 19 -1.93 -12.19 7.54
N MET A 20 -2.16 -11.04 6.93
CA MET A 20 -1.18 -10.39 6.06
C MET A 20 -0.12 -9.72 6.93
N ASP A 21 1.12 -10.18 6.80
CA ASP A 21 2.26 -9.53 7.44
C ASP A 21 2.64 -8.22 6.73
N ASP A 22 3.56 -7.46 7.33
CA ASP A 22 4.01 -6.18 6.77
C ASP A 22 4.58 -6.32 5.36
N LYS A 23 5.21 -7.46 5.05
CA LYS A 23 5.74 -7.75 3.72
C LYS A 23 4.62 -7.93 2.70
N ALA A 24 3.58 -8.66 3.05
CA ALA A 24 2.39 -8.85 2.21
C ALA A 24 1.64 -7.52 1.99
N LEU A 25 1.43 -6.73 3.04
CA LEU A 25 0.81 -5.41 2.95
C LEU A 25 1.63 -4.43 2.10
N THR A 26 2.95 -4.47 2.22
CA THR A 26 3.86 -3.70 1.36
C THR A 26 3.77 -4.14 -0.10
N ALA A 27 3.66 -5.44 -0.37
CA ALA A 27 3.48 -5.96 -1.73
C ALA A 27 2.15 -5.53 -2.37
N VAL A 28 1.06 -5.47 -1.59
CA VAL A 28 -0.22 -4.89 -2.04
C VAL A 28 -0.04 -3.43 -2.41
N THR A 29 0.63 -2.64 -1.56
CA THR A 29 0.90 -1.22 -1.83
C THR A 29 1.72 -1.03 -3.11
N ARG A 30 2.75 -1.85 -3.33
CA ARG A 30 3.54 -1.86 -4.57
C ARG A 30 2.65 -2.13 -5.78
N THR A 31 1.81 -3.17 -5.73
CA THR A 31 0.90 -3.54 -6.81
C THR A 31 -0.05 -2.38 -7.15
N ALA A 32 -0.57 -1.69 -6.14
CA ALA A 32 -1.43 -0.52 -6.35
C ALA A 32 -0.69 0.64 -7.05
N ILE A 33 0.57 0.90 -6.69
CA ILE A 33 1.40 1.93 -7.35
C ILE A 33 1.69 1.55 -8.81
N GLU A 34 1.99 0.28 -9.08
CA GLU A 34 2.25 -0.22 -10.43
C GLU A 34 1.01 -0.11 -11.33
N ALA A 35 -0.18 -0.35 -10.79
CA ALA A 35 -1.47 -0.23 -11.49
C ALA A 35 -1.99 1.22 -11.58
N ALA A 36 -1.47 2.16 -10.80
CA ALA A 36 -1.96 3.54 -10.78
C ALA A 36 -1.79 4.26 -12.13
N PHE A 37 -2.81 5.03 -12.51
CA PHE A 37 -2.83 5.88 -13.70
C PHE A 37 -2.12 7.22 -13.47
N VAL A 38 -0.84 7.15 -13.13
CA VAL A 38 0.06 8.30 -12.99
C VAL A 38 1.19 8.21 -14.01
N ASP A 39 1.86 9.33 -14.26
CA ASP A 39 3.02 9.36 -15.15
C ASP A 39 4.19 8.51 -14.61
N LYS A 40 5.10 8.13 -15.52
CA LYS A 40 6.23 7.24 -15.20
C LYS A 40 7.16 7.83 -14.12
N LYS A 41 7.36 9.15 -14.10
CA LYS A 41 8.24 9.81 -13.12
C LYS A 41 7.63 9.76 -11.73
N THR A 42 6.33 10.06 -11.61
CA THR A 42 5.60 9.96 -10.34
C THR A 42 5.57 8.51 -9.84
N LYS A 43 5.30 7.54 -10.72
CA LYS A 43 5.31 6.12 -10.36
C LYS A 43 6.67 5.67 -9.80
N ALA A 44 7.76 6.02 -10.48
CA ALA A 44 9.12 5.68 -10.05
C ALA A 44 9.46 6.32 -8.68
N MET A 45 9.05 7.57 -8.45
CA MET A 45 9.25 8.24 -7.16
C MET A 45 8.52 7.52 -6.02
N LEU A 46 7.26 7.11 -6.24
CA LEU A 46 6.47 6.39 -5.24
C LEU A 46 7.05 5.02 -4.91
N LEU A 47 7.47 4.25 -5.92
CA LEU A 47 8.13 2.95 -5.72
C LEU A 47 9.45 3.10 -4.95
N SER A 48 10.28 4.09 -5.31
CA SER A 48 11.53 4.36 -4.59
C SER A 48 11.30 4.70 -3.10
N ARG A 49 10.26 5.49 -2.80
CA ARG A 49 9.87 5.80 -1.41
C ARG A 49 9.39 4.57 -0.64
N LEU A 50 8.65 3.68 -1.30
CA LEU A 50 8.19 2.43 -0.69
C LEU A 50 9.38 1.52 -0.35
N ASP A 51 10.33 1.37 -1.28
CA ASP A 51 11.53 0.53 -1.11
C ASP A 51 12.51 1.09 -0.07
N ALA A 52 12.57 2.41 0.11
CA ALA A 52 13.37 3.02 1.16
C ALA A 52 12.82 2.75 2.57
N ARG A 53 11.52 2.49 2.70
CA ARG A 53 10.85 2.23 3.98
C ARG A 53 10.86 0.76 4.39
N GLY A 54 11.04 -0.15 3.44
CA GLY A 54 11.19 -1.59 3.69
C GLY A 54 12.64 -2.06 3.93
N ARG A 55 13.60 -1.14 3.96
CA ARG A 55 15.00 -1.40 4.33
C ARG A 55 15.23 -1.19 5.81
#